data_AF-A0A1J1JGH6-F1
#
_entry.id   AF-A0A1J1JGH6-F1
#
_cell.length_a   1.000
_cell.length_b   1.000
_cell.length_c   1.000
_cell.angle_alpha   90.00
_cell.angle_beta   90.00
_cell.angle_gamma   90.00
#
_symmetry.space_group_name_H-M   'P 1'
#
loop_
_entity.id
_entity.type
_entity.pdbx_description
1 polymer ?
#
loop_
_entity_poly.entity_id
_entity_poly.type
_entity_poly.pdbx_seq_one_letter_code
_entity_poly.pdbx_strand_id
1 'polypeptide(L)' 'MSNYKVVFKRIVSPDGKVIAEAKSVVSTSEDQENEISQSVSVNISSVNGYSQAKSSSSSSSTSSYPN' A
#
# COMPACT_ATOMS: atom_id res chain seq x y z
N MET A 1 -19.42 -2.68 -2.61
CA MET A 1 -18.21 -3.08 -1.89
C MET A 1 -16.95 -3.08 -2.77
N SER A 2 -16.21 -1.97 -2.76
CA SER A 2 -14.87 -1.86 -3.35
C SER A 2 -13.97 -3.06 -3.00
N ASN A 3 -13.29 -3.66 -3.99
CA ASN A 3 -12.30 -4.70 -3.70
C ASN A 3 -11.15 -4.09 -2.91
N TYR A 4 -10.67 -4.81 -1.90
CA TYR A 4 -9.65 -4.30 -0.98
C TYR A 4 -8.65 -5.40 -0.62
N LYS A 5 -7.36 -5.08 -0.67
CA LYS A 5 -6.28 -5.99 -0.29
C LYS A 5 -5.20 -5.30 0.52
N VAL A 6 -4.74 -5.98 1.57
CA VAL A 6 -3.62 -5.53 2.41
C VAL A 6 -2.51 -6.57 2.37
N VAL A 7 -1.29 -6.11 2.16
CA VAL A 7 -0.08 -6.94 2.22
C VAL A 7 0.89 -6.32 3.22
N PHE A 8 1.38 -7.16 4.14
CA PHE A 8 2.46 -6.81 5.05
C PHE A 8 3.71 -7.59 4.68
N LYS A 9 4.86 -6.91 4.62
CA LYS A 9 6.18 -7.54 4.57
C LYS A 9 7.02 -7.03 5.72
N ARG A 10 7.70 -7.93 6.43
CA ARG A 10 8.48 -7.61 7.62
C ARG A 10 9.90 -8.12 7.48
N ILE A 11 10.84 -7.34 7.99
CA ILE A 11 12.20 -7.80 8.30
C ILE A 11 12.25 -8.00 9.81
N VAL A 12 12.58 -9.21 10.23
CA VAL A 12 12.59 -9.62 11.63
C VAL A 12 14.01 -9.99 12.02
N SER A 13 14.51 -9.42 13.11
CA SER A 13 15.82 -9.76 13.67
C SER A 13 15.80 -11.14 14.34
N PRO A 14 16.97 -11.77 14.60
CA PRO A 14 17.04 -13.09 15.23
C PRO A 14 16.39 -13.18 16.61
N ASP A 15 16.26 -12.06 17.34
CA ASP A 15 15.55 -11.96 18.62
C ASP A 15 14.02 -11.82 18.48
N GLY A 16 13.50 -11.90 17.26
CA GLY A 16 12.07 -11.86 16.97
C GLY A 16 11.48 -10.46 16.83
N LYS A 17 12.27 -9.39 16.92
CA LYS A 17 11.77 -8.01 16.78
C LYS A 17 11.62 -7.63 15.31
N VAL A 18 10.55 -6.89 15.00
CA VAL A 18 10.36 -6.32 13.65
C VAL A 18 11.22 -5.06 13.54
N ILE A 19 12.25 -5.12 12.70
CA ILE A 19 13.14 -3.97 12.44
C ILE A 19 12.69 -3.14 11.24
N ALA A 20 11.87 -3.71 10.36
CA ALA A 20 11.19 -2.96 9.32
C ALA A 20 9.86 -3.63 8.94
N GLU A 21 8.85 -2.81 8.64
CA GLU A 21 7.56 -3.26 8.12
C GLU A 21 7.16 -2.39 6.92
N ALA A 22 6.83 -3.03 5.81
CA ALA A 22 6.13 -2.42 4.69
C ALA A 22 4.67 -2.89 4.70
N LYS A 23 3.74 -1.94 4.74
CA LYS A 23 2.30 -2.16 4.59
C LYS A 23 1.88 -1.56 3.26
N SER A 24 1.34 -2.40 2.38
CA SER A 24 0.71 -1.99 1.12
C SER A 24 -0.80 -2.20 1.23
N VAL A 25 -1.55 -1.18 0.86
CA VAL A 25 -3.01 -1.18 0.81
C VAL A 25 -3.41 -0.84 -0.61
N VAL A 26 -4.26 -1.68 -1.22
CA VAL A 26 -4.81 -1.46 -2.56
C VAL A 26 -6.32 -1.57 -2.49
N SER A 27 -7.02 -0.63 -3.12
CA SER A 27 -8.47 -0.65 -3.30
C SER A 27 -8.84 -0.36 -4.75
N THR A 28 -9.84 -1.06 -5.27
CA THR A 28 -10.41 -0.79 -6.61
C THR A 28 -11.91 -0.50 -6.52
N SER A 29 -12.44 0.32 -7.43
CA SER A 29 -13.89 0.52 -7.57
C SER A 29 -14.56 -0.75 -8.10
N GLU A 30 -15.79 -1.05 -7.65
CA GLU A 30 -16.58 -2.15 -8.24
C GLU A 30 -17.01 -1.84 -9.67
N ASP A 31 -17.27 -0.57 -9.97
CA ASP A 31 -17.69 -0.13 -11.29
C ASP A 31 -16.49 -0.19 -12.24
N GLN A 32 -16.40 -1.30 -12.98
CA GLN A 32 -15.43 -1.56 -14.05
C GLN A 32 -13.95 -1.48 -13.62
N GLU A 33 -13.66 -1.55 -12.32
CA GLU A 33 -12.29 -1.37 -11.76
C GLU A 33 -11.58 -0.12 -12.26
N ASN A 34 -12.39 0.89 -12.58
CA ASN A 34 -11.95 2.08 -13.29
C ASN A 34 -11.12 3.02 -12.41
N GLU A 35 -11.22 2.86 -11.09
CA GLU A 35 -10.43 3.55 -10.08
C GLU A 35 -9.56 2.55 -9.34
N ILE A 36 -8.26 2.84 -9.25
CA ILE A 36 -7.30 2.12 -8.43
C ILE A 36 -6.68 3.12 -7.48
N SER A 37 -6.67 2.80 -6.18
CA SER A 37 -5.93 3.55 -5.18
C SER A 37 -4.99 2.62 -4.44
N GLN A 38 -3.72 3.01 -4.36
CA GLN A 38 -2.68 2.29 -3.65
C GLN A 38 -1.97 3.22 -2.67
N SER A 39 -1.71 2.70 -1.47
CA SER A 39 -0.79 3.32 -0.53
C SER A 39 0.22 2.31 -0.01
N VAL A 40 1.46 2.76 0.14
CA VAL A 40 2.56 1.99 0.72
C VAL A 40 3.15 2.81 1.85
N SER A 41 3.24 2.23 3.03
CA SER A 41 3.95 2.81 4.18
C SER A 41 5.04 1.86 4.64
N VAL A 42 6.26 2.36 4.78
CA VAL A 42 7.39 1.63 5.33
C VAL A 42 7.79 2.27 6.64
N ASN A 43 7.82 1.47 7.69
CA ASN A 43 8.28 1.86 9.02
C ASN A 43 9.55 1.08 9.33
N ILE A 44 10.62 1.78 9.69
CA ILE A 44 11.91 1.21 10.07
C ILE A 44 12.13 1.53 11.55
N SER A 45 12.36 0.49 12.33
CA SER A 45 12.74 0.56 13.73
C SER A 45 14.23 0.29 13.84
N SER A 46 14.95 1.21 14.46
CA SER A 46 16.37 1.06 14.78
C SER A 46 16.56 1.27 16.28
N VAL A 47 17.69 0.79 16.81
CA VAL A 47 18.01 0.88 18.25
C VAL A 47 17.93 2.33 18.75
N ASN A 48 18.24 3.31 17.90
CA ASN A 48 18.36 4.71 18.29
C ASN A 48 17.32 5.62 17.62
N GLY A 49 16.28 5.07 16.99
CA GLY A 49 15.28 5.91 16.33
C GLY A 49 14.34 5.17 15.40
N TYR A 50 13.41 5.94 14.84
CA TYR A 50 12.41 5.46 13.89
C TYR A 50 12.54 6.25 12.58
N SER A 51 12.26 5.59 11.46
CA SER A 51 12.13 6.25 10.16
C SER A 51 10.88 5.75 9.47
N GLN A 52 10.20 6.67 8.78
CA GLN A 52 8.98 6.35 8.05
C GLN A 52 9.06 6.90 6.63
N ALA A 53 8.59 6.11 5.67
CA ALA A 53 8.39 6.52 4.29
C ALA A 53 6.97 6.16 3.88
N LYS A 54 6.29 7.07 3.17
CA LYS A 54 4.92 6.87 2.71
C LYS A 54 4.83 7.28 1.25
N SER A 55 4.13 6.47 0.47
CA SER A 55 3.78 6.77 -0.92
C SER A 55 2.33 6.41 -1.15
N SER A 56 1.64 7.22 -1.94
CA SER A 56 0.26 6.99 -2.32
C SER A 56 0.05 7.41 -3.76
N SER A 57 -0.69 6.61 -4.51
CA SER A 57 -1.02 6.85 -5.90
C SER A 57 -2.43 6.38 -6.18
N SER A 58 -3.12 7.13 -7.03
CA SER A 58 -4.43 6.75 -7.55
C SER A 58 -4.46 6.92 -9.05
N SER A 59 -5.18 6.05 -9.75
CA SER A 59 -5.45 6.20 -11.17
C SER A 59 -6.91 5.96 -11.46
N SER A 60 -7.47 6.82 -12.31
CA SER A 60 -8.77 6.67 -12.91
C SER A 60 -8.64 6.45 -14.40
N SER A 61 -9.51 5.64 -15.00
CA SER A 61 -9.70 5.61 -16.44
C SER A 61 -11.10 6.12 -16.78
N THR A 62 -11.37 6.44 -18.03
CA THR A 62 -12.74 6.73 -18.51
C THR A 62 -12.84 6.23 -19.93
N SER A 63 -13.76 5.31 -20.19
CA SER A 63 -14.01 4.83 -21.55
C SER A 63 -14.83 5.89 -22.31
N SER A 64 -14.25 6.48 -23.34
CA SER A 64 -14.94 7.38 -24.26
C SER A 64 -15.18 6.65 -25.58
N TYR A 65 -16.42 6.28 -25.87
CA TYR A 65 -16.78 5.79 -27.21
C TYR A 65 -17.03 6.99 -28.13
N PRO A 66 -16.31 7.14 -29.26
CA PRO A 66 -16.65 8.14 -30.26
C PRO A 66 -17.98 7.75 -30.94
N ASN A 67 -18.92 8.70 -31.01
CA ASN A 67 -20.13 8.62 -31.86
C ASN A 67 -19.76 8.77 -33.33
#